data_AF-A0A812TQ28-F1
#
_entry.id   AF-A0A812TQ28-F1
#
_cell.length_a   1.000
_cell.length_b   1.000
_cell.length_c   1.000
_cell.angle_alpha   90.00
_cell.angle_beta   90.00
_cell.angle_gamma   90.00
#
_symmetry.space_group_name_H-M   'P 1'
#
loop_
_entity.id
_entity.type
_entity.pdbx_description
1 polymer ?
#
loop_
_entity_poly.entity_id
_entity_poly.type
_entity_poly.pdbx_seq_one_letter_code
_entity_poly.pdbx_strand_id
1 'polypeptide(L)'
;MCCGLFECYRERMGKVRLFKTPDYTVKQPPDAVVCKPPANGILCAPSASGKTVLLVSMILEQYQGCFERIYIFSPSVEVDSAWQPVKDYIRDELGVNTDREQCWWEDWDEGALRKIISDQKRITQKSKELGLKKLYQVLVVLDDHADNPAVHRKTGDGVLDTLFIRGRHFCINTWVSTQKLRLMSSAVRVNVMFYCVFRLRNQLGWTPWWRS
;
A
#
# COMPACT_ATOMS: atom_id res chain seq x y z
N MET A 1 18.23 -20.99 40.02
CA MET A 1 17.79 -19.90 40.93
C MET A 1 17.30 -18.68 40.11
N CYS A 2 16.34 -18.88 39.20
CA CYS A 2 15.84 -17.82 38.30
C CYS A 2 14.30 -17.90 38.10
N CYS A 3 13.59 -18.57 39.01
CA CYS A 3 12.12 -18.73 38.93
C CYS A 3 11.36 -17.61 39.66
N GLY A 4 11.96 -17.00 40.70
CA GLY A 4 11.27 -16.02 41.55
C GLY A 4 11.14 -14.60 40.98
N LEU A 5 11.91 -14.23 39.94
CA LEU A 5 11.85 -12.89 39.34
C LEU A 5 10.64 -12.70 38.42
N PHE A 6 10.18 -13.77 37.75
CA PHE A 6 9.04 -13.70 36.84
C PHE A 6 7.70 -13.66 37.59
N GLU A 7 7.57 -14.40 38.69
CA GLU A 7 6.35 -14.37 39.53
C GLU A 7 6.19 -13.03 40.24
N CYS A 8 7.29 -12.43 40.74
CA CYS A 8 7.25 -11.12 41.39
C CYS A 8 6.93 -9.95 40.43
N TYR A 9 7.08 -10.15 39.12
CA TYR A 9 6.72 -9.13 38.10
C TYR A 9 5.22 -9.17 37.75
N ARG A 10 4.57 -10.35 37.80
CA ARG A 10 3.12 -10.48 37.58
C ARG A 10 2.29 -9.81 38.68
N GLU A 11 2.77 -9.82 39.92
CA GLU A 11 2.05 -9.25 41.07
C GLU A 11 2.18 -7.72 41.17
N ARG A 12 3.18 -7.11 40.52
CA ARG A 12 3.41 -5.64 40.53
C ARG A 12 2.85 -4.88 39.34
N MET A 13 2.34 -5.58 38.33
CA MET A 13 1.67 -4.94 37.20
C MET A 13 0.20 -4.71 37.56
N GLY A 14 -0.10 -3.53 38.11
CA GLY A 14 -1.48 -3.09 38.29
C GLY A 14 -2.26 -3.21 36.95
N LYS A 15 -3.58 -3.46 37.02
CA LYS A 15 -4.43 -3.62 35.82
C LYS A 15 -4.09 -2.55 34.77
N VAL A 16 -3.51 -2.96 33.65
CA VAL A 16 -3.17 -2.06 32.54
C VAL A 16 -4.48 -1.50 32.00
N ARG A 17 -4.76 -0.23 32.32
CA ARG A 17 -5.92 0.48 31.79
C ARG A 17 -5.54 1.06 30.44
N LEU A 18 -6.14 0.52 29.38
CA LEU A 18 -6.01 1.08 28.04
C LEU A 18 -6.61 2.49 28.03
N PHE A 19 -5.86 3.47 27.56
CA PHE A 19 -6.40 4.80 27.29
C PHE A 19 -7.47 4.67 26.19
N LYS A 20 -8.66 5.26 26.42
CA LYS A 20 -9.72 5.30 25.41
C LYS A 20 -9.17 6.00 24.17
N THR A 21 -8.90 5.22 23.13
CA THR A 21 -8.48 5.73 21.83
C THR A 21 -9.72 5.80 20.94
N PRO A 22 -9.89 6.86 20.15
CA PRO A 22 -11.00 6.95 19.22
C PRO A 22 -10.88 5.85 18.16
N ASP A 23 -11.93 5.04 18.03
CA ASP A 23 -12.04 4.02 16.99
C ASP A 23 -12.41 4.68 15.66
N TYR A 24 -11.55 4.48 14.66
CA TYR A 24 -11.78 4.94 13.30
C TYR A 24 -12.13 3.76 12.39
N THR A 25 -13.06 3.99 11.48
CA THR A 25 -13.47 3.02 10.47
C THR A 25 -13.11 3.53 9.08
N VAL A 26 -12.87 2.60 8.17
CA VAL A 26 -12.65 2.90 6.75
C VAL A 26 -13.50 1.95 5.91
N LYS A 27 -13.71 2.27 4.64
CA LYS A 27 -14.45 1.40 3.71
C LYS A 27 -13.71 0.07 3.55
N GLN A 28 -14.46 -1.02 3.58
CA GLN A 28 -13.93 -2.38 3.52
C GLN A 28 -14.45 -3.07 2.27
N PRO A 29 -13.63 -3.93 1.63
CA PRO A 29 -14.09 -4.76 0.53
C PRO A 29 -15.20 -5.74 1.02
N PRO A 30 -16.11 -6.17 0.14
CA PRO A 30 -17.21 -7.06 0.50
C PRO A 30 -16.73 -8.48 0.82
N ASP A 31 -15.65 -8.93 0.16
CA ASP A 31 -15.10 -10.27 0.34
C ASP A 31 -14.19 -10.33 1.59
N ALA A 32 -14.38 -11.35 2.42
CA ALA A 32 -13.59 -11.59 3.62
C ALA A 32 -12.21 -12.21 3.34
N VAL A 33 -12.02 -12.79 2.15
CA VAL A 33 -10.75 -13.45 1.73
C VAL A 33 -9.68 -12.42 1.38
N VAL A 34 -10.09 -11.23 0.91
CA VAL A 34 -9.15 -10.17 0.53
C VAL A 34 -8.65 -9.39 1.75
N CYS A 35 -7.44 -8.83 1.65
CA CYS A 35 -6.82 -8.12 2.76
C CYS A 35 -7.60 -6.82 3.08
N LYS A 36 -7.93 -6.62 4.35
CA LYS A 36 -8.69 -5.45 4.83
C LYS A 36 -7.86 -4.16 4.78
N PRO A 37 -8.30 -3.10 4.08
CA PRO A 37 -7.66 -1.79 4.08
C PRO A 37 -7.57 -1.14 5.48
N PRO A 38 -6.53 -0.35 5.77
CA PRO A 38 -5.41 -0.01 4.89
C PRO A 38 -4.42 -1.17 4.71
N ALA A 39 -4.19 -1.60 3.46
CA ALA A 39 -3.42 -2.79 3.11
C ALA A 39 -2.30 -2.48 2.11
N ASN A 40 -1.06 -2.77 2.52
CA ASN A 40 0.10 -2.67 1.65
C ASN A 40 0.42 -4.04 1.03
N GLY A 41 0.58 -4.09 -0.29
CA GLY A 41 0.66 -5.34 -1.05
C GLY A 41 1.79 -5.35 -2.07
N ILE A 42 2.31 -6.54 -2.34
CA ILE A 42 3.28 -6.77 -3.43
C ILE A 42 2.78 -7.85 -4.38
N LEU A 43 2.75 -7.51 -5.66
CA LEU A 43 2.52 -8.43 -6.75
C LEU A 43 3.87 -8.77 -7.38
N CYS A 44 4.29 -10.02 -7.24
CA CYS A 44 5.56 -10.51 -7.77
C CYS A 44 5.33 -11.46 -8.93
N ALA A 45 5.71 -11.04 -10.14
CA ALA A 45 5.63 -11.91 -11.30
C ALA A 45 6.56 -11.46 -12.45
N PRO A 46 6.96 -12.38 -13.34
CA PRO A 46 7.73 -12.04 -14.53
C PRO A 46 6.96 -11.08 -15.45
N SER A 47 7.67 -10.44 -16.40
CA SER A 47 6.99 -9.69 -17.46
C SER A 47 5.95 -10.54 -18.21
N ALA A 48 4.87 -9.91 -18.67
CA ALA A 48 3.76 -10.52 -19.42
C ALA A 48 3.04 -11.69 -18.71
N SER A 49 2.95 -11.66 -17.38
CA SER A 49 2.30 -12.69 -16.55
C SER A 49 0.90 -12.33 -16.08
N GLY A 50 0.40 -11.13 -16.41
CA GLY A 50 -0.93 -10.64 -16.02
C GLY A 50 -0.97 -9.82 -14.73
N LYS A 51 0.15 -9.28 -14.24
CA LYS A 51 0.18 -8.41 -13.03
C LYS A 51 -0.74 -7.21 -13.14
N THR A 52 -0.65 -6.47 -14.26
CA THR A 52 -1.47 -5.28 -14.51
C THR A 52 -2.94 -5.64 -14.60
N VAL A 53 -3.28 -6.75 -15.26
CA VAL A 53 -4.65 -7.27 -15.31
C VAL A 53 -5.18 -7.59 -13.90
N LEU A 54 -4.36 -8.22 -13.06
CA LEU A 54 -4.74 -8.49 -11.67
C LEU A 54 -4.92 -7.19 -10.86
N LEU A 55 -4.02 -6.21 -11.01
CA LEU A 55 -4.17 -4.89 -10.37
C LEU A 55 -5.50 -4.22 -10.75
N VAL A 56 -5.81 -4.22 -12.04
CA VAL A 56 -7.04 -3.62 -12.58
C VAL A 56 -8.27 -4.33 -12.03
N SER A 57 -8.31 -5.66 -12.07
CA SER A 57 -9.41 -6.46 -11.49
C SER A 57 -9.57 -6.18 -10.00
N MET A 58 -8.47 -6.18 -9.23
CA MET A 58 -8.47 -5.83 -7.81
C MET A 58 -9.11 -4.46 -7.53
N ILE A 59 -8.79 -3.44 -8.34
CA ILE A 59 -9.34 -2.09 -8.18
C ILE A 59 -10.84 -2.06 -8.49
N LEU A 60 -11.24 -2.67 -9.60
CA LEU A 60 -12.58 -2.51 -10.17
C LEU A 60 -13.61 -3.47 -9.58
N GLU A 61 -13.18 -4.61 -9.03
CA GLU A 61 -14.08 -5.64 -8.50
C GLU A 61 -13.94 -5.73 -6.98
N GLN A 62 -12.81 -6.22 -6.48
CA GLN A 62 -12.67 -6.59 -5.06
C GLN A 62 -12.61 -5.36 -4.14
N TYR A 63 -11.97 -4.28 -4.59
CA TYR A 63 -11.81 -3.04 -3.83
C TYR A 63 -12.64 -1.87 -4.39
N GLN A 64 -13.63 -2.15 -5.22
CA GLN A 64 -14.51 -1.13 -5.79
C GLN A 64 -15.14 -0.27 -4.67
N GLY A 65 -15.11 1.04 -4.84
CA GLY A 65 -15.64 2.01 -3.87
C GLY A 65 -14.83 2.18 -2.58
N CYS A 66 -13.76 1.41 -2.34
CA CYS A 66 -12.99 1.47 -1.09
C CYS A 66 -12.10 2.72 -0.97
N PHE A 67 -11.74 3.34 -2.09
CA PHE A 67 -10.78 4.45 -2.16
C PHE A 67 -11.43 5.70 -2.74
N GLU A 68 -11.13 6.86 -2.17
CA GLU A 68 -11.58 8.17 -2.65
C GLU A 68 -10.67 8.74 -3.75
N ARG A 69 -9.41 8.29 -3.78
CA ARG A 69 -8.43 8.62 -4.82
C ARG A 69 -7.55 7.41 -5.14
N ILE A 70 -7.24 7.27 -6.42
CA ILE A 70 -6.36 6.23 -6.94
C ILE A 70 -5.27 6.93 -7.75
N TYR A 71 -4.02 6.65 -7.40
CA TYR A 71 -2.84 7.21 -8.01
C TYR A 71 -2.02 6.08 -8.64
N ILE A 72 -1.73 6.17 -9.95
CA ILE A 72 -1.05 5.12 -10.71
C ILE A 72 0.29 5.65 -11.20
N PHE A 73 1.37 5.03 -10.77
CA PHE A 73 2.70 5.25 -11.32
C PHE A 73 3.05 4.02 -12.14
N SER A 74 3.12 4.16 -13.46
CA SER A 74 3.51 3.06 -14.34
C SER A 74 4.14 3.57 -15.63
N PRO A 75 5.32 3.06 -16.05
CA PRO A 75 5.94 3.41 -17.33
C PRO A 75 5.06 3.07 -18.55
N SER A 76 4.08 2.19 -18.39
CA SER A 76 3.17 1.78 -19.45
C SER A 76 1.77 2.37 -19.29
N VAL A 77 1.52 3.31 -18.37
CA VAL A 77 0.15 3.77 -18.04
C VAL A 77 -0.59 4.38 -19.23
N GLU A 78 0.12 4.99 -20.18
CA GLU A 78 -0.49 5.58 -21.39
C GLU A 78 -0.56 4.61 -22.57
N VAL A 79 0.30 3.59 -22.60
CA VAL A 79 0.39 2.64 -23.73
C VAL A 79 -0.42 1.37 -23.49
N ASP A 80 -0.52 0.92 -22.24
CA ASP A 80 -1.23 -0.29 -21.87
C ASP A 80 -2.73 0.00 -21.69
N SER A 81 -3.52 -0.49 -22.65
CA SER A 81 -4.98 -0.38 -22.65
C SER A 81 -5.64 -1.01 -21.41
N ALA A 82 -4.95 -1.89 -20.68
CA ALA A 82 -5.47 -2.47 -19.44
C ALA A 82 -5.78 -1.42 -18.37
N TRP A 83 -5.11 -0.25 -18.41
CA TRP A 83 -5.37 0.85 -17.47
C TRP A 83 -6.60 1.69 -17.83
N GLN A 84 -7.11 1.60 -19.07
CA GLN A 84 -8.22 2.43 -19.53
C GLN A 84 -9.48 2.30 -18.64
N PRO A 85 -9.94 1.08 -18.28
CA PRO A 85 -11.09 0.93 -17.38
C PRO A 85 -10.90 1.58 -16.00
N VAL A 86 -9.67 1.62 -15.49
CA VAL A 86 -9.36 2.29 -14.21
C VAL A 86 -9.37 3.81 -14.38
N LYS A 87 -8.85 4.34 -15.50
CA LYS A 87 -8.93 5.78 -15.80
C LYS A 87 -10.39 6.23 -15.93
N ASP A 88 -11.22 5.44 -16.59
CA ASP A 88 -12.66 5.69 -16.74
C ASP A 88 -13.35 5.66 -15.37
N TYR A 89 -13.08 4.64 -14.55
CA TYR A 89 -13.58 4.56 -13.17
C TYR A 89 -13.19 5.77 -12.30
N ILE A 90 -11.94 6.26 -12.43
CA ILE A 90 -11.49 7.46 -11.70
C ILE A 90 -12.27 8.71 -12.13
N ARG A 91 -12.55 8.88 -13.42
CA ARG A 91 -13.28 10.05 -13.93
C ARG A 91 -14.76 9.98 -13.62
N ASP A 92 -15.37 8.85 -13.94
CA ASP A 92 -16.83 8.72 -14.02
C ASP A 92 -17.44 8.34 -12.67
N GLU A 93 -16.83 7.37 -11.97
CA GLU A 93 -17.37 6.83 -10.71
C GLU A 93 -16.81 7.57 -9.48
N LEU A 94 -15.52 7.87 -9.46
CA LEU A 94 -14.92 8.67 -8.36
C LEU A 94 -15.13 10.18 -8.55
N GLY A 95 -15.60 10.62 -9.72
CA GLY A 95 -15.86 12.02 -10.02
C GLY A 95 -14.60 12.91 -9.99
N VAL A 96 -13.43 12.35 -10.26
CA VAL A 96 -12.17 13.10 -10.23
C VAL A 96 -12.00 13.85 -11.54
N ASN A 97 -11.87 15.18 -11.46
CA ASN A 97 -11.54 15.99 -12.62
C ASN A 97 -10.05 15.86 -12.94
N THR A 98 -9.74 14.97 -13.89
CA THR A 98 -8.36 14.64 -14.30
C THR A 98 -7.65 15.76 -15.06
N ASP A 99 -8.38 16.79 -15.53
CA ASP A 99 -7.77 17.99 -16.12
C ASP A 99 -7.16 18.91 -15.04
N ARG A 100 -7.62 18.78 -13.79
CA ARG A 100 -7.17 19.59 -12.65
C ARG A 100 -6.31 18.79 -11.66
N GLU A 101 -6.60 17.51 -11.50
CA GLU A 101 -5.95 16.61 -10.57
C GLU A 101 -5.29 15.48 -11.35
N GLN A 102 -3.96 15.48 -11.43
CA GLN A 102 -3.23 14.39 -12.05
C GLN A 102 -3.33 13.13 -11.19
N CYS A 103 -3.81 12.03 -11.78
CA CYS A 103 -4.00 10.75 -11.10
C CYS A 103 -3.02 9.68 -11.56
N TRP A 104 -2.26 9.91 -12.63
CA TRP A 104 -1.28 8.94 -13.10
C TRP A 104 -0.02 9.58 -13.69
N TRP A 105 1.08 8.83 -13.65
CA TRP A 105 2.41 9.23 -14.08
C TRP A 105 3.08 8.10 -14.85
N GLU A 106 3.59 8.41 -16.03
CA GLU A 106 4.46 7.52 -16.80
C GLU A 106 5.84 7.40 -16.14
N ASP A 107 6.45 8.55 -15.84
CA ASP A 107 7.75 8.62 -15.20
C ASP A 107 7.70 8.53 -13.67
N TRP A 108 8.83 8.16 -13.08
CA TRP A 108 8.97 8.17 -11.62
C TRP A 108 9.05 9.60 -11.09
N ASP A 109 7.97 10.06 -10.46
CA ASP A 109 7.90 11.36 -9.79
C ASP A 109 7.81 11.21 -8.26
N GLU A 110 8.97 11.22 -7.61
CA GLU A 110 9.05 11.23 -6.14
C GLU A 110 8.40 12.47 -5.51
N GLY A 111 8.44 13.62 -6.21
CA GLY A 111 7.85 14.87 -5.74
C GLY A 111 6.33 14.78 -5.64
N ALA A 112 5.69 14.26 -6.70
CA ALA A 112 4.27 13.97 -6.72
C ALA A 112 3.88 13.00 -5.59
N LEU A 113 4.66 11.94 -5.39
CA LEU A 113 4.36 10.96 -4.35
C LEU A 113 4.49 11.54 -2.93
N ARG A 114 5.50 12.37 -2.67
CA ARG A 114 5.62 13.12 -1.41
C ARG A 114 4.48 14.08 -1.19
N LYS A 115 4.00 14.74 -2.25
CA LYS A 115 2.83 15.62 -2.20
C LYS A 115 1.57 14.85 -1.83
N ILE A 116 1.31 13.71 -2.47
CA ILE A 116 0.17 12.82 -2.14
C ILE A 116 0.18 12.42 -0.67
N ILE A 117 1.34 12.00 -0.15
CA ILE A 117 1.49 11.62 1.26
C ILE A 117 1.18 12.80 2.19
N SER A 118 1.69 13.99 1.86
CA SER A 118 1.46 15.21 2.65
C SER A 118 -0.01 15.63 2.66
N ASP A 119 -0.64 15.64 1.49
CA ASP A 119 -2.05 16.00 1.34
C ASP A 119 -2.95 15.02 2.08
N GLN A 120 -2.70 13.71 1.95
CA GLN A 120 -3.48 12.69 2.65
C GLN A 120 -3.28 12.73 4.17
N LYS A 121 -2.05 13.01 4.64
CA LYS A 121 -1.79 13.25 6.06
C LYS A 121 -2.62 14.41 6.59
N ARG A 122 -2.68 15.53 5.86
CA ARG A 122 -3.49 16.71 6.22
C ARG A 122 -4.99 16.37 6.24
N ILE A 123 -5.49 15.64 5.24
CA ILE A 123 -6.89 15.19 5.17
C ILE A 123 -7.23 14.31 6.37
N THR A 124 -6.38 13.33 6.69
CA THR A 124 -6.60 12.41 7.81
C THR A 124 -6.59 13.15 9.15
N GLN A 125 -5.63 14.05 9.36
CA GLN A 125 -5.55 14.85 10.60
C GLN A 125 -6.79 15.72 10.77
N LYS A 126 -7.17 16.48 9.73
CA LYS A 126 -8.40 17.29 9.76
C LYS A 126 -9.65 16.45 9.98
N SER A 127 -9.74 15.27 9.38
CA SER A 127 -10.88 14.36 9.57
C SER A 127 -11.01 13.93 11.02
N LYS A 128 -9.88 13.63 11.67
CA LYS A 128 -9.83 13.29 13.10
C LYS A 128 -10.17 14.47 14.00
N GLU A 129 -9.66 15.66 13.69
CA GLU A 129 -9.98 16.91 14.41
C GLU A 129 -11.47 17.27 14.32
N LEU A 130 -12.09 17.05 13.16
CA LEU A 130 -13.53 17.23 12.95
C LEU A 130 -14.40 16.12 13.57
N GLY A 131 -13.80 15.12 14.22
CA GLY A 131 -14.51 14.03 14.87
C GLY A 131 -15.14 13.02 13.90
N LEU A 132 -14.68 12.95 12.65
CA LEU A 132 -15.18 11.97 11.68
C LEU A 132 -14.76 10.55 12.10
N LYS A 133 -15.75 9.68 12.29
CA LYS A 133 -15.53 8.25 12.57
C LYS A 133 -15.13 7.45 11.33
N LYS A 134 -15.49 7.93 10.14
CA LYS A 134 -15.13 7.32 8.86
C LYS A 134 -14.01 8.14 8.24
N LEU A 135 -12.86 7.51 8.02
CA LEU A 135 -11.70 8.14 7.38
C LEU A 135 -11.66 7.80 5.89
N TYR A 136 -11.19 8.75 5.10
CA TYR A 136 -10.97 8.59 3.66
C TYR A 136 -9.65 7.88 3.39
N GLN A 137 -9.66 6.98 2.42
CA GLN A 137 -8.55 6.17 1.99
C GLN A 137 -8.12 6.53 0.57
N VAL A 138 -6.82 6.43 0.33
CA VAL A 138 -6.25 6.56 -1.01
C VAL A 138 -5.47 5.32 -1.37
N LEU A 139 -5.42 5.01 -2.65
CA LEU A 139 -4.60 3.94 -3.21
C LEU A 139 -3.47 4.53 -4.05
N VAL A 140 -2.26 4.08 -3.78
CA VAL A 140 -1.07 4.34 -4.60
C VAL A 140 -0.64 3.01 -5.22
N VAL A 141 -0.63 2.94 -6.54
CA VAL A 141 -0.17 1.79 -7.30
C VAL A 141 1.14 2.12 -7.97
N LEU A 142 2.17 1.32 -7.72
CA LEU A 142 3.46 1.38 -8.41
C LEU A 142 3.57 0.14 -9.30
N ASP A 143 3.22 0.28 -10.58
CA ASP A 143 3.32 -0.80 -11.55
C ASP A 143 4.64 -0.73 -12.33
N ASP A 144 5.43 -1.81 -12.24
CA ASP A 144 6.78 -1.99 -12.82
C ASP A 144 7.86 -0.92 -12.47
N HIS A 145 7.51 0.23 -11.90
CA HIS A 145 8.47 1.23 -11.38
C HIS A 145 9.34 0.70 -10.26
N ALA A 146 8.85 -0.29 -9.50
CA ALA A 146 9.61 -0.91 -8.43
C ALA A 146 10.85 -1.68 -8.91
N ASP A 147 11.02 -1.90 -10.21
CA ASP A 147 12.26 -2.47 -10.76
C ASP A 147 13.29 -1.37 -11.16
N ASN A 148 12.92 -0.09 -11.08
CA ASN A 148 13.79 1.05 -11.37
C ASN A 148 14.73 1.33 -10.18
N PRO A 149 16.07 1.37 -10.38
CA PRO A 149 17.02 1.73 -9.34
C PRO A 149 16.76 3.08 -8.65
N ALA A 150 16.14 4.03 -9.36
CA ALA A 150 15.79 5.35 -8.82
C ALA A 150 14.77 5.29 -7.66
N VAL A 151 13.93 4.24 -7.62
CA VAL A 151 12.96 4.00 -6.54
C VAL A 151 13.66 3.52 -5.27
N HIS A 152 14.81 2.85 -5.42
CA HIS A 152 15.57 2.25 -4.32
C HIS A 152 16.73 3.15 -3.92
N ARG A 153 16.45 4.16 -3.08
CA ARG A 153 17.53 4.87 -2.40
C ARG A 153 18.20 3.94 -1.39
N LYS A 154 19.53 3.84 -1.44
CA LYS A 154 20.34 2.99 -0.55
C LYS A 154 20.25 3.40 0.93
N THR A 155 19.85 4.63 1.21
CA THR A 155 19.62 5.19 2.54
C THR A 155 18.14 5.13 2.83
N GLY A 156 17.74 4.47 3.93
CA GLY A 156 16.35 4.10 4.30
C GLY A 156 15.33 5.23 4.53
N ASP A 157 15.48 6.36 3.83
CA ASP A 157 14.52 7.45 3.67
C ASP A 157 13.82 7.40 2.29
N GLY A 158 13.73 6.21 1.70
CA GLY A 158 12.96 5.98 0.49
C GLY A 158 11.50 6.38 0.71
N VAL A 159 10.91 7.08 -0.27
CA VAL A 159 9.48 7.42 -0.24
C VAL A 159 8.62 6.15 -0.16
N LEU A 160 9.08 5.05 -0.79
CA LEU A 160 8.44 3.75 -0.72
C LEU A 160 8.49 3.14 0.68
N ASP A 161 9.63 3.23 1.38
CA ASP A 161 9.75 2.78 2.77
C ASP A 161 8.78 3.55 3.67
N THR A 162 8.65 4.86 3.44
CA THR A 162 7.71 5.72 4.18
C THR A 162 6.26 5.28 3.97
N LEU A 163 5.87 4.95 2.74
CA LEU A 163 4.55 4.41 2.43
C LEU A 163 4.28 3.09 3.16
N PHE A 164 5.24 2.16 3.15
CA PHE A 164 5.08 0.86 3.77
C PHE A 164 5.05 0.91 5.30
N ILE A 165 5.88 1.77 5.92
CA ILE A 165 5.96 1.92 7.38
C ILE A 165 4.82 2.78 7.92
N ARG A 166 4.59 3.95 7.31
CA ARG A 166 3.71 5.00 7.87
C ARG A 166 2.43 5.22 7.10
N GLY A 167 2.34 4.81 5.82
CA GLY A 167 1.19 5.09 4.96
C GLY A 167 -0.15 4.67 5.58
N ARG A 168 -0.19 3.52 6.24
CA ARG A 168 -1.41 3.01 6.90
C ARG A 168 -1.95 3.91 8.01
N HIS A 169 -1.09 4.66 8.71
CA HIS A 169 -1.53 5.61 9.74
C HIS A 169 -2.32 6.79 9.16
N PHE A 170 -2.16 7.02 7.86
CA PHE A 170 -2.83 8.06 7.08
C PHE A 170 -3.81 7.48 6.06
N CYS A 171 -4.22 6.21 6.23
CA CYS A 171 -5.15 5.55 5.31
C CYS A 171 -4.66 5.49 3.85
N ILE A 172 -3.33 5.43 3.65
CA ILE A 172 -2.72 5.21 2.34
C ILE A 172 -2.50 3.71 2.15
N ASN A 173 -3.08 3.17 1.08
CA ASN A 173 -2.86 1.81 0.61
C ASN A 173 -1.80 1.84 -0.48
N THR A 174 -0.79 0.98 -0.40
CA THR A 174 0.30 0.96 -1.37
C THR A 174 0.45 -0.42 -2.00
N TRP A 175 0.22 -0.52 -3.30
CA TRP A 175 0.38 -1.75 -4.06
C TRP A 175 1.52 -1.64 -5.04
N VAL A 176 2.42 -2.62 -5.03
CA VAL A 176 3.64 -2.59 -5.83
C VAL A 176 3.71 -3.84 -6.69
N SER A 177 3.87 -3.66 -8.00
CA SER A 177 4.17 -4.72 -8.96
C SER A 177 5.67 -4.74 -9.23
N THR A 178 6.30 -5.91 -9.10
CA THR A 178 7.74 -6.08 -9.35
C THR A 178 8.03 -7.44 -9.98
N GLN A 179 9.04 -7.50 -10.85
CA GLN A 179 9.57 -8.76 -11.36
C GLN A 179 10.59 -9.39 -10.40
N LYS A 180 11.19 -8.59 -9.52
CA LYS A 180 12.32 -8.98 -8.67
C LYS A 180 12.09 -8.54 -7.23
N LEU A 181 11.45 -9.41 -6.44
CA LEU A 181 11.22 -9.17 -5.00
C LEU A 181 12.49 -8.82 -4.20
N ARG A 182 13.67 -9.31 -4.65
CA ARG A 182 14.96 -9.00 -4.02
C ARG A 182 15.34 -7.52 -4.07
N LEU A 183 14.78 -6.73 -5.00
CA LEU A 183 15.04 -5.30 -5.11
C LEU A 183 14.34 -4.49 -4.02
N MET A 184 13.28 -5.02 -3.42
CA MET A 184 12.57 -4.32 -2.34
C MET A 184 13.46 -4.18 -1.10
N SER A 185 13.28 -3.10 -0.33
CA SER A 185 13.98 -2.96 0.95
C SER A 185 13.48 -4.01 1.97
N SER A 186 14.28 -4.28 3.01
CA SER A 186 13.83 -5.11 4.12
C SER A 186 12.62 -4.48 4.83
N ALA A 187 12.63 -3.14 4.99
CA ALA A 187 11.55 -2.38 5.59
C ALA A 187 10.21 -2.56 4.86
N VAL A 188 10.23 -2.55 3.53
CA VAL A 188 9.05 -2.83 2.70
C VAL A 188 8.57 -4.26 2.94
N ARG A 189 9.46 -5.26 2.81
CA ARG A 189 9.07 -6.69 2.92
C ARG A 189 8.47 -7.08 4.26
N VAL A 190 8.93 -6.49 5.37
CA VAL A 190 8.38 -6.78 6.72
C VAL A 190 7.05 -6.07 6.99
N ASN A 191 6.74 -5.00 6.25
CA ASN A 191 5.51 -4.22 6.41
C ASN A 191 4.43 -4.56 5.36
N VAL A 192 4.71 -5.50 4.45
CA VAL A 192 3.73 -6.06 3.52
C VAL A 192 2.67 -6.84 4.28
N MET A 193 1.42 -6.68 3.88
CA MET A 193 0.26 -7.39 4.44
C MET A 193 -0.23 -8.52 3.55
N PHE A 194 -0.01 -8.43 2.24
CA PHE A 194 -0.33 -9.53 1.32
C PHE A 194 0.65 -9.60 0.15
N TYR A 195 0.84 -10.81 -0.36
CA TYR A 195 1.61 -11.10 -1.56
C TYR A 195 0.73 -11.80 -2.58
N CYS A 196 0.78 -11.36 -3.85
CA CYS A 196 0.29 -12.13 -4.98
C CYS A 196 1.49 -12.58 -5.79
N VAL A 197 1.80 -13.87 -5.76
CA VAL A 197 2.99 -14.43 -6.43
C VAL A 197 2.54 -15.33 -7.56
N PHE A 198 2.92 -14.96 -8.78
CA PHE A 198 2.68 -15.79 -9.96
C PHE A 198 3.84 -16.76 -10.15
N ARG A 199 3.67 -17.71 -11.07
CA ARG A 199 4.72 -18.68 -11.43
C ARG A 199 5.99 -17.95 -11.88
N LEU A 200 7.02 -17.98 -11.02
CA LEU A 200 8.34 -17.44 -11.33
C LEU A 200 9.13 -18.45 -12.17
N ARG A 201 9.85 -17.97 -13.20
CA ARG A 201 10.67 -18.83 -14.09
C ARG A 201 12.02 -19.23 -13.48
N ASN A 202 12.43 -18.61 -12.37
CA ASN A 202 13.75 -18.82 -11.75
C ASN A 202 13.61 -19.24 -10.27
N GLN A 203 14.21 -20.38 -9.90
CA GLN A 203 14.20 -20.92 -8.53
C GLN A 203 14.89 -19.99 -7.51
N LEU A 204 15.82 -19.15 -7.94
CA LEU A 204 16.54 -18.21 -7.06
C LEU A 204 15.67 -17.07 -6.52
N GLY A 205 14.46 -16.85 -7.04
CA GLY A 205 13.55 -15.80 -6.57
C GLY A 205 12.91 -16.08 -5.20
N TRP A 206 12.93 -17.34 -4.76
CA TRP A 206 12.22 -17.85 -3.57
C TRP A 206 13.17 -18.69 -2.70
N THR A 207 14.17 -18.06 -2.08
CA THR A 207 14.76 -18.62 -0.86
C THR A 207 13.98 -18.07 0.32
N PRO A 208 13.23 -18.89 1.06
CA PRO A 208 12.53 -18.43 2.24
C PRO A 208 13.50 -17.94 3.31
N TRP A 209 13.21 -16.78 3.90
CA TRP A 209 14.06 -16.06 4.86
C TRP A 209 14.32 -16.83 6.17
N TRP A 210 13.58 -17.91 6.46
CA TRP A 210 13.75 -18.73 7.66
C TRP A 210 14.81 -19.84 7.52
N ARG A 211 15.55 -19.88 6.40
CA ARG A 211 16.64 -20.83 6.16
C ARG A 211 18.04 -20.21 6.23
N SER A 212 18.18 -19.02 6.79
CA SER A 212 19.45 -18.31 7.00
C SER A 212 19.52 -17.73 8.40
#